data_AF-A0A2G9N0J1-F1
#
_entry.id   AF-A0A2G9N0J1-F1
#
_cell.length_a   1.000
_cell.length_b   1.000
_cell.length_c   1.000
_cell.angle_alpha   90.00
_cell.angle_beta   90.00
_cell.angle_gamma   90.00
#
_symmetry.space_group_name_H-M   'P 1'
#
loop_
_entity.id
_entity.type
_entity.pdbx_description
1 polymer ?
#
loop_
_entity_poly.entity_id
_entity_poly.type
_entity_poly.pdbx_seq_one_letter_code
_entity_poly.pdbx_strand_id
1 'polypeptide(L)'
;MFRPQSLLERKSTIFSLVLVGVITILAIPVIIPHIFHGFHIAHIFLHISGITLAVFITILAIMAYSKLKTKRLLLSTFAFVTFIAAEVVLVVDATWPTLYDLGDISLLEVGHLLTFSTLGLLALGVFRND
;
A
#
# COMPACT_ATOMS: atom_id res chain seq x y z
N MET A 1 -20.28 -7.81 -26.05
CA MET A 1 -19.96 -6.36 -26.00
C MET A 1 -19.44 -6.05 -24.61
N PHE A 2 -18.11 -6.05 -24.41
CA PHE A 2 -17.51 -5.72 -23.13
C PHE A 2 -17.70 -4.22 -22.87
N ARG A 3 -18.52 -3.85 -21.88
CA ARG A 3 -18.65 -2.46 -21.42
C ARG A 3 -17.68 -2.28 -20.25
N PRO A 4 -16.52 -1.62 -20.43
CA PRO A 4 -15.55 -1.43 -19.35
C PRO A 4 -16.13 -0.65 -18.15
N GLN A 5 -17.18 0.14 -18.38
CA GLN A 5 -17.90 0.89 -17.34
C GLN A 5 -18.53 0.00 -16.26
N SER A 6 -19.06 -1.19 -16.61
CA SER A 6 -19.69 -2.08 -15.61
C SER A 6 -18.69 -2.88 -14.76
N LEU A 7 -17.43 -2.98 -15.20
CA LEU A 7 -16.37 -3.68 -14.47
C LEU A 7 -15.85 -2.84 -13.29
N LEU A 8 -15.79 -1.52 -13.45
CA LEU A 8 -15.36 -0.57 -12.42
C LEU A 8 -16.45 -0.28 -11.37
N GLU A 9 -17.70 -0.69 -11.60
CA GLU A 9 -18.80 -0.53 -10.62
C GLU A 9 -18.78 -1.61 -9.55
N ARG A 10 -18.22 -2.79 -9.84
CA ARG A 10 -18.17 -3.92 -8.92
C ARG A 10 -16.89 -3.86 -8.06
N LYS A 11 -17.05 -3.56 -6.77
CA LYS A 11 -15.95 -3.54 -5.79
C LYS A 11 -15.11 -4.82 -5.81
N SER A 12 -15.76 -5.99 -5.98
CA SER A 12 -15.09 -7.30 -6.10
C SER A 12 -14.20 -7.42 -7.35
N THR A 13 -14.62 -6.84 -8.48
CA THR A 13 -13.83 -6.81 -9.71
C THR A 13 -12.64 -5.88 -9.58
N ILE A 14 -12.82 -4.70 -8.97
CA ILE A 14 -11.70 -3.79 -8.65
C ILE A 14 -10.69 -4.48 -7.74
N PHE A 15 -11.15 -5.17 -6.69
CA PHE A 15 -10.28 -5.91 -5.79
C PHE A 15 -9.47 -6.98 -6.54
N SER A 16 -10.13 -7.79 -7.36
CA SER A 16 -9.46 -8.85 -8.13
C SER A 16 -8.44 -8.28 -9.12
N LEU A 17 -8.75 -7.16 -9.78
CA LEU A 17 -7.82 -6.50 -10.69
C LEU A 17 -6.59 -5.95 -9.96
N VAL A 18 -6.79 -5.29 -8.81
CA VAL A 18 -5.69 -4.79 -7.97
C VAL A 18 -4.83 -5.96 -7.49
N LEU A 19 -5.45 -7.02 -6.98
CA LEU A 19 -4.76 -8.22 -6.52
C LEU A 19 -3.88 -8.82 -7.62
N VAL A 20 -4.45 -9.08 -8.80
CA VAL A 20 -3.69 -9.65 -9.93
C VAL A 20 -2.59 -8.70 -10.38
N GLY A 21 -2.86 -7.40 -10.46
CA GLY A 21 -1.88 -6.39 -10.88
C GLY A 21 -0.69 -6.31 -9.92
N VAL A 22 -0.94 -6.17 -8.62
CA VAL A 22 0.11 -6.05 -7.60
C VAL A 22 0.93 -7.34 -7.51
N ILE A 23 0.27 -8.51 -7.49
CA ILE A 23 0.98 -9.80 -7.49
C ILE A 23 1.86 -9.93 -8.73
N THR A 24 1.33 -9.60 -9.92
CA THR A 24 2.10 -9.76 -11.16
C THR A 24 3.33 -8.85 -11.18
N ILE A 25 3.21 -7.60 -10.70
CA ILE A 25 4.29 -6.61 -10.72
C ILE A 25 5.33 -6.88 -9.63
N LEU A 26 4.91 -7.26 -8.42
CA LEU A 26 5.80 -7.37 -7.26
C LEU A 26 6.22 -8.81 -6.97
N ALA A 27 5.32 -9.79 -7.05
CA ALA A 27 5.62 -11.14 -6.58
C ALA A 27 6.71 -11.80 -7.43
N ILE A 28 6.68 -11.63 -8.76
CA ILE A 28 7.65 -12.28 -9.65
C ILE A 28 9.09 -11.77 -9.39
N PRO A 29 9.40 -10.47 -9.50
CA PRO A 29 10.77 -9.98 -9.34
C PRO A 29 11.27 -10.04 -7.89
N VAL A 30 10.37 -9.93 -6.90
CA VAL A 30 10.77 -9.83 -5.48
C VAL A 30 10.80 -11.19 -4.80
N ILE A 31 9.83 -12.08 -5.06
CA ILE A 31 9.75 -13.36 -4.34
C ILE A 31 10.72 -14.39 -4.90
N ILE A 32 10.86 -14.50 -6.23
CA ILE A 32 11.72 -15.51 -6.88
C ILE A 32 13.16 -15.55 -6.33
N PRO A 33 13.89 -14.42 -6.19
CA PRO A 33 15.25 -14.45 -5.64
C PRO A 33 15.32 -14.87 -4.17
N HIS A 34 14.21 -14.81 -3.43
CA HIS A 34 14.16 -15.03 -1.98
C HIS A 34 13.46 -16.35 -1.59
N ILE A 35 13.02 -17.17 -2.56
CA ILE A 35 12.37 -18.49 -2.31
C ILE A 35 13.23 -19.40 -1.42
N PHE A 36 14.56 -19.31 -1.52
CA PHE A 36 15.50 -20.15 -0.77
C PHE A 36 16.05 -19.50 0.51
N HIS A 37 15.63 -18.27 0.83
CA HIS A 37 16.03 -17.53 2.04
C HIS A 37 14.82 -17.41 2.99
N GLY A 38 14.52 -18.51 3.69
CA GLY A 38 13.22 -18.73 4.35
C GLY A 38 12.76 -17.67 5.36
N PHE A 39 13.66 -16.96 6.05
CA PHE A 39 13.24 -15.95 7.03
C PHE A 39 12.74 -14.64 6.38
N HIS A 40 13.29 -14.26 5.22
CA HIS A 40 12.93 -13.01 4.56
C HIS A 40 11.61 -13.10 3.78
N ILE A 41 11.23 -14.30 3.33
CA ILE A 41 10.06 -14.48 2.47
C ILE A 41 8.74 -14.15 3.17
N ALA A 42 8.64 -14.46 4.48
CA ALA A 42 7.44 -14.18 5.26
C ALA A 42 7.22 -12.67 5.41
N HIS A 43 8.29 -11.92 5.72
CA HIS A 43 8.22 -10.47 5.85
C HIS A 43 7.88 -9.79 4.51
N ILE A 44 8.53 -10.19 3.42
CA ILE A 44 8.24 -9.70 2.06
C ILE A 44 6.78 -9.97 1.68
N PHE A 45 6.29 -11.19 1.96
CA PHE A 45 4.91 -11.56 1.66
C PHE A 45 3.89 -10.71 2.43
N LEU A 46 4.15 -10.44 3.72
CA LEU A 46 3.29 -9.57 4.53
C LEU A 46 3.24 -8.17 3.92
N HIS A 47 4.37 -7.62 3.50
CA HIS A 47 4.38 -6.29 2.91
C HIS A 47 3.69 -6.21 1.55
N ILE A 48 3.89 -7.21 0.67
CA ILE A 48 3.16 -7.29 -0.61
C ILE A 48 1.64 -7.40 -0.38
N SER A 49 1.22 -8.18 0.61
CA SER A 49 -0.19 -8.29 1.01
C SER A 49 -0.73 -6.96 1.55
N GLY A 50 0.08 -6.26 2.36
CA GLY A 50 -0.18 -4.92 2.86
C GLY A 50 -0.39 -3.91 1.73
N ILE A 51 0.54 -3.85 0.78
CA ILE A 51 0.46 -3.00 -0.44
C ILE A 51 -0.83 -3.30 -1.20
N THR A 52 -1.14 -4.57 -1.43
CA THR A 52 -2.33 -4.98 -2.19
C THR A 52 -3.60 -4.45 -1.56
N LEU A 53 -3.77 -4.66 -0.24
CA LEU A 53 -4.93 -4.17 0.51
C LEU A 53 -4.96 -2.64 0.52
N ALA A 54 -3.81 -2.00 0.74
CA ALA A 54 -3.67 -0.56 0.81
C ALA A 54 -4.03 0.15 -0.50
N VAL A 55 -3.58 -0.38 -1.65
CA VAL A 55 -3.96 0.12 -2.98
C VAL A 55 -5.47 0.00 -3.18
N PHE A 56 -6.06 -1.14 -2.82
CA PHE A 56 -7.49 -1.36 -2.94
C PHE A 56 -8.32 -0.37 -2.11
N ILE A 57 -8.01 -0.23 -0.82
CA ILE A 57 -8.74 0.70 0.06
C ILE A 57 -8.48 2.17 -0.31
N THR A 58 -7.30 2.51 -0.85
CA THR A 58 -7.01 3.84 -1.39
C THR A 58 -7.93 4.16 -2.56
N ILE A 59 -8.10 3.23 -3.52
CA ILE A 59 -9.03 3.42 -4.65
C ILE A 59 -10.46 3.62 -4.13
N LEU A 60 -10.90 2.81 -3.16
CA LEU A 60 -12.22 2.97 -2.56
C LEU A 60 -12.38 4.32 -1.84
N ALA A 61 -11.35 4.78 -1.13
CA ALA A 61 -11.33 6.08 -0.46
C ALA A 61 -11.42 7.24 -1.45
N ILE A 62 -10.68 7.17 -2.57
CA ILE A 62 -10.75 8.15 -3.67
C ILE A 62 -12.16 8.16 -4.30
N MET A 63 -12.74 7.00 -4.57
CA MET A 63 -14.10 6.88 -5.12
C MET A 63 -15.16 7.40 -4.15
N ALA A 64 -14.97 7.22 -2.84
CA ALA A 64 -15.87 7.77 -1.83
C ALA A 64 -15.72 9.29 -1.73
N TYR A 65 -14.47 9.79 -1.74
CA TYR A 65 -14.17 11.21 -1.71
C TYR A 65 -14.73 11.94 -2.93
N SER A 66 -14.69 11.34 -4.12
CA SER A 66 -15.25 11.95 -5.33
C SER A 66 -16.76 12.19 -5.24
N LYS A 67 -17.48 11.43 -4.40
CA LYS A 67 -18.92 11.56 -4.16
C LYS A 67 -19.27 12.44 -2.96
N LEU A 68 -18.56 12.27 -1.84
CA LEU A 68 -18.90 12.89 -0.56
C LEU A 68 -18.12 14.17 -0.27
N LYS A 69 -16.92 14.32 -0.84
CA LYS A 69 -16.05 15.51 -0.72
C LYS A 69 -15.69 15.93 0.72
N THR A 70 -15.80 15.03 1.69
CA THR A 70 -15.42 15.30 3.09
C THR A 70 -13.90 15.25 3.27
N LYS A 71 -13.35 16.14 4.11
CA LYS A 71 -11.91 16.19 4.35
C LYS A 71 -11.46 14.99 5.19
N ARG A 72 -12.35 14.39 6.00
CA ARG A 72 -12.13 13.08 6.62
C ARG A 72 -11.68 12.02 5.61
N LEU A 73 -12.39 11.89 4.49
CA LEU A 73 -12.04 10.91 3.44
C LEU A 73 -10.75 11.28 2.69
N LEU A 74 -10.48 12.57 2.54
CA LEU A 74 -9.21 13.04 1.97
C LEU A 74 -8.03 12.64 2.87
N LEU A 75 -8.14 12.83 4.17
CA LEU A 75 -7.12 12.43 5.15
C LEU A 75 -6.92 10.91 5.14
N SER A 76 -7.99 10.12 5.10
CA SER A 76 -7.88 8.66 4.94
C SER A 76 -7.20 8.27 3.64
N THR A 77 -7.46 8.97 2.54
CA THR A 77 -6.79 8.73 1.26
C THR A 77 -5.29 8.98 1.38
N PHE A 78 -4.88 10.13 1.92
CA PHE A 78 -3.46 10.42 2.14
C PHE A 78 -2.82 9.43 3.09
N ALA A 79 -3.52 9.00 4.15
CA ALA A 79 -3.01 8.01 5.07
C ALA A 79 -2.68 6.67 4.39
N PHE A 80 -3.59 6.16 3.55
CA PHE A 80 -3.37 4.91 2.83
C PHE A 80 -2.33 5.05 1.71
N VAL A 81 -2.21 6.21 1.06
CA VAL A 81 -1.11 6.50 0.12
C VAL A 81 0.23 6.49 0.84
N THR A 82 0.33 7.16 2.00
CA THR A 82 1.54 7.13 2.84
C THR A 82 1.86 5.72 3.31
N PHE A 83 0.84 4.90 3.60
CA PHE A 83 1.03 3.50 3.99
C PHE A 83 1.59 2.67 2.82
N ILE A 84 1.08 2.86 1.60
CA ILE A 84 1.64 2.21 0.40
C ILE A 84 3.12 2.58 0.24
N ALA A 85 3.47 3.86 0.42
CA ALA A 85 4.86 4.31 0.34
C ALA A 85 5.72 3.64 1.43
N ALA A 86 5.23 3.56 2.66
CA ALA A 86 5.91 2.88 3.76
C ALA A 86 6.20 1.41 3.44
N GLU A 87 5.18 0.68 2.96
CA GLU A 87 5.31 -0.74 2.63
C GLU A 87 6.25 -0.95 1.44
N VAL A 88 6.26 -0.07 0.43
CA VAL A 88 7.22 -0.15 -0.68
C VAL A 88 8.66 0.04 -0.17
N VAL A 89 8.89 1.01 0.70
CA VAL A 89 10.20 1.25 1.32
C VAL A 89 10.65 0.01 2.11
N LEU A 90 9.75 -0.58 2.91
CA LEU A 90 10.03 -1.79 3.69
C LEU A 90 10.26 -3.03 2.81
N VAL A 91 9.56 -3.17 1.68
CA VAL A 91 9.85 -4.24 0.70
C VAL A 91 11.23 -4.06 0.10
N VAL A 92 11.62 -2.84 -0.27
CA VAL A 92 12.95 -2.57 -0.84
C VAL A 92 14.03 -2.92 0.17
N ASP A 93 13.88 -2.48 1.42
CA ASP A 93 14.81 -2.80 2.52
C ASP A 93 14.89 -4.33 2.78
N ALA A 94 13.74 -5.01 2.84
CA ALA A 94 13.70 -6.46 3.04
C ALA A 94 14.33 -7.26 1.88
N THR A 95 14.31 -6.71 0.67
CA THR A 95 14.84 -7.35 -0.55
C THR A 95 16.33 -7.08 -0.70
N TRP A 96 16.75 -5.85 -0.44
CA TRP A 96 18.13 -5.34 -0.57
C TRP A 96 18.54 -4.58 0.69
N PRO A 97 18.79 -5.30 1.80
CA PRO A 97 19.15 -4.66 3.06
C PRO A 97 20.38 -3.78 2.89
N THR A 98 20.36 -2.61 3.52
CA THR A 98 21.45 -1.60 3.58
C THR A 98 21.91 -0.99 2.26
N LEU A 99 21.46 -1.50 1.11
CA LEU A 99 21.89 -1.02 -0.21
C LEU A 99 21.34 0.37 -0.57
N TYR A 100 20.21 0.75 0.03
CA TYR A 100 19.46 1.97 -0.29
C TYR A 100 19.27 2.88 0.93
N ASP A 101 20.10 2.74 1.96
CA ASP A 101 20.08 3.59 3.14
C ASP A 101 20.39 5.06 2.79
N LEU A 102 19.81 5.99 3.55
CA LEU A 102 19.93 7.43 3.35
C LEU A 102 20.97 8.03 4.30
N GLY A 103 22.24 7.81 3.99
CA GLY A 103 23.34 8.24 4.86
C GLY A 103 23.32 7.46 6.17
N ASP A 104 23.12 8.17 7.29
CA ASP A 104 23.06 7.56 8.63
C ASP A 104 21.67 7.00 8.99
N ILE A 105 20.65 7.20 8.15
CA ILE A 105 19.29 6.73 8.40
C ILE A 105 19.03 5.49 7.56
N SER A 106 18.67 4.39 8.25
CA SER A 106 18.33 3.14 7.57
C SER A 106 16.99 3.24 6.85
N LEU A 107 16.86 2.55 5.72
CA LEU A 107 15.61 2.53 4.96
C LEU A 107 14.46 1.90 5.76
N LEU A 108 14.80 0.95 6.64
CA LEU A 108 13.92 0.41 7.67
C LEU A 108 13.29 1.50 8.55
N GLU A 109 14.09 2.42 9.09
CA GLU A 109 13.61 3.53 9.92
C GLU A 109 12.70 4.47 9.14
N VAL A 110 13.04 4.77 7.88
CA VAL A 110 12.18 5.58 6.98
C VAL A 110 10.81 4.91 6.84
N GLY A 111 10.76 3.60 6.60
CA GLY A 111 9.51 2.84 6.53
C GLY A 111 8.67 2.94 7.83
N HIS A 112 9.32 2.86 8.99
CA HIS A 112 8.65 3.04 10.28
C HIS A 112 8.14 4.46 10.50
N LEU A 113 8.90 5.50 10.13
CA LEU A 113 8.44 6.89 10.22
C LEU A 113 7.22 7.14 9.31
N LEU A 114 7.20 6.54 8.13
CA LEU A 114 6.05 6.62 7.23
C LEU A 114 4.82 5.89 7.80
N THR A 115 4.98 4.71 8.39
CA THR A 115 3.86 4.01 9.06
C THR A 115 3.33 4.80 10.27
N PHE A 116 4.20 5.42 11.08
CA PHE A 116 3.78 6.36 12.12
C PHE A 116 3.00 7.55 11.54
N SER A 117 3.46 8.09 10.41
CA SER A 117 2.77 9.19 9.72
C SER A 117 1.39 8.76 9.23
N THR A 118 1.22 7.53 8.72
CA THR A 118 -0.09 6.94 8.39
C THR A 118 -1.02 6.94 9.60
N LEU A 119 -0.56 6.48 10.76
CA LEU A 119 -1.36 6.47 11.98
C LEU A 119 -1.79 7.88 12.38
N GLY A 120 -0.89 8.86 12.29
CA GLY A 120 -1.20 10.27 12.54
C GLY A 120 -2.28 10.80 11.60
N LEU A 121 -2.17 10.54 10.30
CA LEU A 121 -3.17 10.95 9.32
C LEU A 121 -4.53 10.28 9.53
N LEU A 122 -4.55 9.00 9.89
CA LEU A 122 -5.80 8.30 10.24
C LEU A 122 -6.43 8.88 11.51
N ALA A 123 -5.64 9.14 12.54
CA ALA A 123 -6.13 9.75 13.78
C ALA A 123 -6.74 11.13 13.51
N LEU A 124 -6.08 11.98 12.73
CA LEU A 124 -6.61 13.27 12.29
C LEU A 124 -7.92 13.13 11.51
N GLY A 125 -8.03 12.08 10.67
CA GLY A 125 -9.27 11.77 9.95
C GLY A 125 -10.41 11.33 10.87
N VAL A 126 -10.13 10.54 11.91
CA VAL A 126 -11.13 10.01 12.86
C VAL A 126 -11.75 11.13 13.70
N PHE A 127 -10.94 12.07 14.20
CA PHE A 127 -11.42 13.17 15.04
C PHE A 127 -12.05 14.32 14.25
N ARG A 128 -12.11 14.22 12.93
CA ARG A 128 -12.69 15.27 12.10
C ARG A 128 -14.20 15.17 12.06
N ASN A 129 -14.85 16.33 12.23
CA ASN A 129 -16.29 16.47 12.44
C ASN A 129 -17.02 17.10 11.24
N ASP A 130 -16.47 16.90 10.04
CA ASP A 130 -17.03 17.38 8.77
C ASP A 130 -17.75 16.30 7.97
#